data_AF-A0A7C9D0T5-F1
#
_entry.id   AF-A0A7C9D0T5-F1
#
_cell.length_a   1.000
_cell.length_b   1.000
_cell.length_c   1.000
_cell.angle_alpha   90.00
_cell.angle_beta   90.00
_cell.angle_gamma   90.00
#
_symmetry.space_group_name_H-M   'P 1'
#
loop_
_entity.id
_entity.type
_entity.pdbx_description
1 polymer ?
#
loop_
_entity_poly.entity_id
_entity_poly.type
_entity_poly.pdbx_seq_one_letter_code
_entity_poly.pdbx_strand_id
1 'polypeptide(L)'
;CIRTNYYGPKRTIEVLLPMLQSSDSPRIVNVSSYLGKLKNIPSDRFRKVIGDVDNHTEEKTDEILNEFLRDFKDGTFVSKGWPPHFSANIVSKAALNALTRVLAQKYPSIMI
;
A
#
# COMPACT_ATOMS: atom_id res chain seq x y z
N CYS A 1 -4.97 9.83 6.30
CA CYS A 1 -4.24 9.29 5.13
C CYS A 1 -4.52 7.81 4.89
N ILE A 2 -4.18 6.90 5.82
CA ILE A 2 -4.27 5.44 5.57
C ILE A 2 -5.65 4.98 5.06
N ARG A 3 -6.74 5.36 5.77
CA ARG A 3 -8.12 5.00 5.38
C ARG A 3 -8.47 5.39 3.94
N THR A 4 -8.10 6.59 3.51
CA THR A 4 -8.46 7.10 2.18
C THR A 4 -7.48 6.64 1.11
N ASN A 5 -6.18 6.69 1.38
CA ASN A 5 -5.14 6.52 0.35
C ASN A 5 -4.79 5.06 0.07
N TYR A 6 -5.12 4.14 0.99
CA TYR A 6 -4.86 2.71 0.83
C TYR A 6 -6.15 1.90 0.90
N TYR A 7 -6.88 1.95 2.02
CA TYR A 7 -8.11 1.17 2.17
C TYR A 7 -9.23 1.62 1.23
N GLY A 8 -9.25 2.90 0.84
CA GLY A 8 -10.18 3.43 -0.17
C GLY A 8 -10.01 2.71 -1.51
N PRO A 9 -8.85 2.85 -2.20
CA PRO A 9 -8.56 2.13 -3.42
C PRO A 9 -8.77 0.62 -3.30
N LYS A 10 -8.27 -0.02 -2.24
CA LYS A 10 -8.44 -1.47 -2.00
C LYS A 10 -9.91 -1.88 -2.09
N ARG A 11 -10.78 -1.24 -1.29
CA ARG A 11 -12.23 -1.56 -1.27
C ARG A 11 -12.93 -1.21 -2.58
N THR A 12 -12.57 -0.08 -3.19
CA THR A 12 -13.15 0.31 -4.48
C THR A 12 -12.83 -0.72 -5.57
N ILE A 13 -11.59 -1.22 -5.60
CA ILE A 13 -11.16 -2.26 -6.53
C ILE A 13 -11.91 -3.56 -6.25
N GLU A 14 -11.98 -4.00 -4.98
CA GLU A 14 -12.72 -5.21 -4.58
C GLU A 14 -14.18 -5.17 -5.06
N VAL A 15 -14.86 -4.04 -4.89
CA VAL A 15 -16.27 -3.87 -5.29
C VAL A 15 -16.45 -3.84 -6.81
N LEU A 16 -15.53 -3.21 -7.54
CA LEU A 16 -15.63 -3.05 -9.00
C LEU A 16 -15.02 -4.22 -9.79
N LEU A 17 -14.31 -5.13 -9.12
CA LEU A 17 -13.59 -6.23 -9.75
C LEU A 17 -14.46 -7.08 -10.70
N PRO A 18 -15.70 -7.48 -10.37
CA PRO A 18 -16.52 -8.27 -11.28
C PRO A 18 -16.82 -7.53 -12.59
N MET A 19 -17.06 -6.22 -12.52
CA MET A 19 -17.30 -5.38 -13.70
C MET A 19 -16.03 -5.22 -14.52
N LEU A 20 -14.88 -5.04 -13.87
CA LEU A 20 -13.58 -4.99 -14.57
C LEU A 20 -13.30 -6.31 -15.31
N GLN A 21 -13.57 -7.46 -14.70
CA GLN A 21 -13.34 -8.77 -15.33
C GLN A 21 -14.25 -9.03 -16.54
N SER A 22 -15.38 -8.33 -16.66
CA SER A 22 -16.25 -8.38 -17.84
C SER A 22 -15.83 -7.46 -18.99
N SER A 23 -14.82 -6.60 -18.79
CA SER A 23 -14.32 -5.70 -19.83
C SER A 23 -13.34 -6.42 -20.76
N ASP A 24 -13.35 -6.06 -22.04
CA ASP A 24 -12.36 -6.54 -23.02
C ASP A 24 -10.95 -5.93 -22.81
N SER A 25 -10.85 -4.80 -22.10
CA SER A 25 -9.58 -4.12 -21.82
C SER A 25 -9.61 -3.40 -20.45
N PRO A 26 -9.69 -4.13 -19.33
CA PRO A 26 -9.80 -3.53 -18.01
C PRO A 26 -8.52 -2.85 -17.57
N ARG A 27 -8.68 -1.69 -16.91
CA ARG A 27 -7.58 -0.87 -16.40
C ARG A 27 -7.85 -0.37 -15.00
N ILE A 28 -6.85 -0.46 -14.12
CA ILE A 28 -6.85 0.17 -12.81
C ILE A 28 -5.65 1.12 -12.77
N VAL A 29 -5.86 2.38 -12.37
CA VAL A 29 -4.77 3.34 -12.20
C VAL A 29 -4.79 3.87 -10.78
N ASN A 30 -3.82 3.45 -9.98
CA ASN A 30 -3.64 3.94 -8.61
C ASN A 30 -2.77 5.20 -8.59
N VAL A 31 -3.38 6.36 -8.35
CA VAL A 31 -2.65 7.64 -8.28
C VAL A 31 -1.81 7.69 -7.00
N SER A 32 -0.50 7.49 -7.14
CA SER A 32 0.45 7.45 -6.02
C SER A 32 1.18 8.79 -5.80
N SER A 33 2.41 8.76 -5.28
CA SER A 33 3.28 9.92 -5.08
C SER A 33 4.75 9.51 -5.14
N TYR A 34 5.64 10.43 -5.52
CA TYR A 34 7.09 10.28 -5.36
C TYR A 34 7.48 9.96 -3.91
N LEU A 35 6.71 10.45 -2.94
CA LEU A 35 6.93 10.18 -1.52
C LEU A 35 6.68 8.70 -1.15
N GLY A 36 5.95 7.94 -1.97
CA GLY A 36 5.70 6.51 -1.75
C GLY A 36 6.88 5.59 -2.08
N LYS A 37 8.05 6.12 -2.46
CA LYS A 37 9.26 5.31 -2.67
C LYS A 37 9.76 4.74 -1.35
N LEU A 38 10.12 3.45 -1.34
CA LEU A 38 10.61 2.76 -0.13
C LEU A 38 11.80 3.45 0.53
N LYS A 39 12.67 4.12 -0.23
CA LYS A 39 13.81 4.89 0.31
C LYS A 39 13.41 5.99 1.30
N ASN A 40 12.14 6.41 1.31
CA ASN A 40 11.63 7.43 2.23
C ASN A 40 11.17 6.82 3.57
N ILE A 41 11.19 5.49 3.72
CA ILE A 41 10.94 4.79 4.98
C ILE A 41 12.29 4.48 5.62
N PRO A 42 12.62 5.06 6.81
CA PRO A 42 13.93 4.88 7.43
C PRO A 42 14.24 3.42 7.81
N SER A 43 13.27 2.72 8.40
CA SER A 43 13.45 1.35 8.89
C SER A 43 13.60 0.32 7.76
N ASP A 44 14.71 -0.41 7.76
CA ASP A 44 14.96 -1.55 6.87
C ASP A 44 13.90 -2.63 6.99
N ARG A 45 13.43 -2.88 8.22
CA ARG A 45 12.37 -3.86 8.47
C ARG A 45 11.11 -3.48 7.69
N PHE A 46 10.63 -2.25 7.83
CA PHE A 46 9.41 -1.81 7.14
C PHE A 46 9.61 -1.72 5.63
N ARG A 47 10.80 -1.29 5.15
CA ARG A 47 11.13 -1.31 3.72
C ARG A 47 11.09 -2.70 3.12
N LYS A 48 11.68 -3.69 3.80
CA LYS A 48 11.71 -5.08 3.34
C LYS A 48 10.30 -5.65 3.29
N VAL A 49 9.51 -5.48 4.36
CA VAL A 49 8.15 -6.02 4.38
C VAL A 49 7.32 -5.38 3.28
N ILE A 50 7.23 -4.05 3.17
CA ILE A 50 6.40 -3.39 2.14
C ILE A 50 6.94 -3.64 0.71
N GLY A 51 8.23 -3.89 0.54
CA GLY A 51 8.88 -4.09 -0.76
C GLY A 51 8.90 -5.52 -1.29
N ASP A 52 8.76 -6.52 -0.41
CA ASP A 52 8.81 -7.96 -0.72
C ASP A 52 7.52 -8.41 -1.40
N VAL A 53 7.45 -8.17 -2.71
CA VAL A 53 6.27 -8.45 -3.54
C VAL A 53 6.10 -9.91 -3.89
N ASP A 54 7.18 -10.66 -4.03
CA ASP A 54 7.10 -12.08 -4.42
C ASP A 54 6.48 -12.94 -3.31
N ASN A 55 6.56 -12.48 -2.05
CA ASN A 55 5.92 -13.12 -0.91
C ASN A 55 4.85 -12.23 -0.24
N HIS A 56 4.44 -11.11 -0.86
CA HIS A 56 3.48 -10.20 -0.24
C HIS A 56 2.05 -10.65 -0.47
N THR A 57 1.25 -10.49 0.58
CA THR A 57 -0.20 -10.55 0.47
C THR A 57 -0.80 -9.23 0.94
N GLU A 58 -2.05 -8.99 0.59
CA GLU A 58 -2.76 -7.78 1.05
C GLU A 58 -2.85 -7.76 2.59
N GLU A 59 -2.92 -8.92 3.23
CA GLU A 59 -2.94 -9.09 4.69
C GLU A 59 -1.64 -8.65 5.35
N LYS A 60 -0.48 -8.97 4.75
CA LYS A 60 0.82 -8.51 5.26
C LYS A 60 0.95 -6.99 5.22
N THR A 61 0.43 -6.35 4.16
CA THR A 61 0.37 -4.88 4.12
C THR A 61 -0.57 -4.34 5.20
N ASP A 62 -1.72 -4.97 5.41
CA ASP A 62 -2.69 -4.57 6.44
C ASP A 62 -2.11 -4.68 7.86
N GLU A 63 -1.36 -5.75 8.17
CA GLU A 63 -0.65 -5.93 9.44
C GLU A 63 0.35 -4.80 9.72
N ILE A 64 1.17 -4.46 8.73
CA ILE A 64 2.16 -3.38 8.82
C ILE A 64 1.50 -2.01 8.97
N LEU A 65 0.39 -1.76 8.27
CA LEU A 65 -0.37 -0.52 8.42
C LEU A 65 -1.03 -0.42 9.80
N ASN A 66 -1.51 -1.54 10.35
CA ASN A 66 -2.02 -1.59 11.71
C ASN A 66 -0.92 -1.33 12.75
N GLU A 67 0.29 -1.85 12.52
CA GLU A 67 1.46 -1.52 13.36
C GLU A 67 1.80 -0.03 13.29
N PHE A 68 1.88 0.53 12.08
CA PHE A 68 2.09 1.97 11.90
C PHE A 68 1.04 2.81 12.65
N LEU A 69 -0.24 2.45 12.55
CA LEU A 69 -1.33 3.18 13.22
C LEU A 69 -1.22 3.11 14.75
N ARG A 70 -0.83 1.96 15.32
CA ARG A 70 -0.56 1.83 16.76
C ARG A 70 0.62 2.70 17.17
N ASP A 71 1.74 2.59 16.48
CA ASP A 71 2.96 3.34 16.78
C ASP A 71 2.75 4.86 16.67
N PHE A 72 1.93 5.28 15.69
CA PHE A 72 1.55 6.67 15.52
C PHE A 72 0.66 7.15 16.66
N LYS A 73 -0.33 6.36 17.07
CA LYS A 73 -1.21 6.66 18.21
C LYS A 73 -0.44 6.77 19.53
N ASP A 74 0.56 5.90 19.71
CA ASP A 74 1.39 5.87 20.92
C ASP A 74 2.50 6.94 20.90
N GLY A 75 2.63 7.72 19.81
CA GLY A 75 3.67 8.74 19.67
C GLY A 75 5.08 8.17 19.49
N THR A 76 5.22 6.86 19.25
CA THR A 76 6.52 6.15 19.15
C THR A 76 6.97 5.90 17.72
N PHE A 77 6.23 6.40 16.72
CA PHE A 77 6.47 6.06 15.32
C PHE A 77 7.90 6.42 14.85
N VAL A 78 8.43 7.58 15.23
CA VAL A 78 9.79 7.99 14.83
C VAL A 78 10.85 7.08 15.44
N SER A 79 10.75 6.77 16.74
CA SER A 79 11.73 5.91 17.42
C SER A 79 11.69 4.47 16.90
N LYS A 80 10.53 4.01 16.41
CA LYS A 80 10.39 2.72 15.72
C LYS A 80 10.83 2.75 14.25
N GLY A 81 11.30 3.90 13.74
CA GLY A 81 11.88 4.02 12.41
C GLY A 81 10.87 4.29 11.30
N TRP A 82 9.69 4.80 11.63
CA TRP A 82 8.77 5.39 10.66
C TRP A 82 9.23 6.79 10.23
N PRO A 83 8.80 7.30 9.06
CA PRO A 83 9.24 8.62 8.60
C PRO A 83 8.81 9.73 9.57
N PRO A 84 9.67 10.71 9.90
CA PRO A 84 9.36 11.78 10.85
C PRO A 84 8.44 12.86 10.28
N HIS A 85 8.47 13.08 8.96
CA HIS A 85 7.66 14.06 8.25
C HIS A 85 6.78 13.40 7.21
N PHE A 86 5.57 13.92 7.01
CA PHE A 86 4.58 13.36 6.07
C PHE A 86 4.34 11.85 6.26
N SER A 87 4.55 11.33 7.47
CA SER A 87 4.64 9.90 7.78
C SER A 87 3.49 9.09 7.21
N ALA A 88 2.26 9.49 7.55
CA ALA A 88 1.06 8.80 7.08
C ALA A 88 0.85 8.92 5.57
N ASN A 89 1.38 9.95 4.90
CA ASN A 89 1.32 10.07 3.45
C ASN A 89 2.32 9.11 2.79
N ILE A 90 3.59 9.14 3.21
CA ILE A 90 4.66 8.24 2.74
C ILE A 90 4.23 6.78 2.89
N VAL A 91 3.83 6.39 4.11
CA VAL A 91 3.43 5.01 4.42
C VAL A 91 2.21 4.61 3.59
N SER A 92 1.18 5.46 3.47
CA SER A 92 0.00 5.13 2.66
C SER A 92 0.31 4.95 1.17
N LYS A 93 1.22 5.74 0.61
CA LYS A 93 1.59 5.69 -0.81
C LYS A 93 2.56 4.55 -1.11
N ALA A 94 3.44 4.22 -0.18
CA ALA A 94 4.26 3.01 -0.25
C ALA A 94 3.39 1.75 -0.23
N ALA A 95 2.40 1.69 0.68
CA ALA A 95 1.44 0.60 0.73
C ALA A 95 0.56 0.51 -0.52
N LEU A 96 0.12 1.64 -1.08
CA LEU A 96 -0.63 1.66 -2.35
C LEU A 96 0.22 1.12 -3.53
N ASN A 97 1.52 1.42 -3.56
CA ASN A 97 2.43 0.87 -4.56
C ASN A 97 2.60 -0.65 -4.39
N ALA A 98 2.69 -1.15 -3.15
CA ALA A 98 2.73 -2.58 -2.87
C ALA A 98 1.43 -3.28 -3.33
N LEU A 99 0.27 -2.73 -2.98
CA LEU A 99 -1.05 -3.21 -3.43
C LEU A 99 -1.14 -3.28 -4.95
N THR A 100 -0.68 -2.25 -5.65
CA THR A 100 -0.67 -2.21 -7.13
C THR A 100 0.09 -3.41 -7.70
N ARG A 101 1.26 -3.74 -7.14
CA ARG A 101 2.08 -4.88 -7.58
C ARG A 101 1.41 -6.23 -7.27
N VAL A 102 0.83 -6.38 -6.08
CA VAL A 102 0.08 -7.59 -5.67
C VAL A 102 -1.12 -7.82 -6.59
N LEU A 103 -1.89 -6.78 -6.88
CA LEU A 103 -3.04 -6.87 -7.78
C LEU A 103 -2.63 -7.24 -9.21
N ALA A 104 -1.53 -6.69 -9.72
CA ALA A 104 -1.02 -7.01 -11.05
C ALA A 104 -0.62 -8.49 -11.18
N GLN A 105 -0.05 -9.09 -10.12
CA GLN A 105 0.23 -10.52 -10.06
C GLN A 105 -1.06 -11.37 -9.96
N LYS A 106 -2.03 -10.91 -9.15
CA LYS A 106 -3.28 -11.62 -8.89
C LYS A 106 -4.23 -11.62 -10.08
N TYR A 107 -4.22 -10.56 -10.89
CA TYR A 107 -5.14 -10.35 -12.02
C TYR A 107 -4.38 -10.05 -13.32
N PRO A 108 -3.72 -11.05 -13.94
CA PRO A 108 -2.88 -10.84 -15.12
C PRO A 108 -3.64 -10.35 -16.36
N SER A 109 -4.97 -10.46 -16.40
CA SER A 109 -5.82 -9.93 -17.48
C SER A 109 -6.18 -8.44 -17.32
N ILE A 110 -5.90 -7.84 -16.16
CA ILE A 110 -6.15 -6.43 -15.90
C ILE A 110 -4.83 -5.66 -16.03
N MET A 111 -4.84 -4.56 -16.77
CA MET A 111 -3.71 -3.64 -16.77
C MET A 111 -3.77 -2.77 -15.52
N ILE A 112 -2.76 -2.88 -14.67
CA ILE A 112 -2.67 -2.17 -13.38
C ILE A 112 -1.37 -1.37 -13.31
#